data_AF-A0A6P2CWN6-F1
#
_entry.id   AF-A0A6P2CWN6-F1
#
_cell.length_a   1.000
_cell.length_b   1.000
_cell.length_c   1.000
_cell.angle_alpha   90.00
_cell.angle_beta   90.00
_cell.angle_gamma   90.00
#
_symmetry.space_group_name_H-M   'P 1'
#
loop_
_entity.id
_entity.type
_entity.pdbx_description
1 polymer ?
#
loop_
_entity_poly.entity_id
_entity_poly.type
_entity_poly.pdbx_seq_one_letter_code
_entity_poly.pdbx_strand_id
1 'polypeptide(L)' 'MGGRGEYSLLLSRDSGEAHYYDETRGDAPVRIWESDQGSVTTERNLCNDLPAVLRVVRYFAGTGKLLPEVGWEKL' A
#
# COMPACT_ATOMS: atom_id res chain seq x y z
N MET A 1 -5.27 -1.62 4.14
CA MET A 1 -6.28 -2.70 4.01
C MET A 1 -5.58 -3.97 3.53
N GLY A 2 -6.08 -5.18 3.77
CA GLY A 2 -5.40 -6.37 3.25
C GLY A 2 -6.17 -7.67 3.41
N GLY A 3 -5.76 -8.67 2.63
CA GLY A 3 -6.34 -10.01 2.57
C GLY A 3 -5.51 -10.93 1.68
N ARG A 4 -5.51 -12.25 1.96
CA ARG A 4 -4.80 -13.27 1.16
C ARG A 4 -3.31 -13.00 0.92
N GLY A 5 -2.64 -12.38 1.89
CA GLY A 5 -1.21 -12.06 1.80
C GLY A 5 -0.88 -10.80 1.00
N GLU A 6 -1.88 -10.06 0.52
CA GLU A 6 -1.71 -8.77 -0.15
C GLU A 6 -2.19 -7.63 0.74
N TYR A 7 -1.41 -6.55 0.75
CA TYR A 7 -1.65 -5.39 1.60
C TYR A 7 -1.61 -4.10 0.77
N SER A 8 -2.72 -3.36 0.81
CA SER A 8 -2.78 -2.00 0.28
C SER A 8 -2.38 -1.00 1.36
N LEU A 9 -1.40 -0.16 1.01
CA LEU A 9 -0.90 0.94 1.82
C LEU A 9 -1.28 2.26 1.15
N LEU A 10 -2.18 3.00 1.79
CA LEU A 10 -2.56 4.36 1.43
C LEU A 10 -2.22 5.26 2.61
N LEU A 11 -1.35 6.23 2.39
CA LEU A 11 -0.92 7.20 3.40
C LEU A 11 -1.40 8.58 2.98
N SER A 12 -2.21 9.20 3.83
CA SER A 12 -2.79 10.53 3.60
C SER A 12 -2.13 11.57 4.52
N ARG A 13 -1.82 12.74 3.96
CA ARG A 13 -1.24 13.90 4.66
C ARG A 13 -1.88 15.17 4.11
N ASP A 14 -1.68 16.30 4.80
CA ASP A 14 -2.12 17.63 4.33
C ASP A 14 -1.62 17.98 2.91
N SER A 15 -0.46 17.42 2.52
CA SER A 15 0.16 17.64 1.21
C SER A 15 -0.37 16.72 0.10
N GLY A 16 -1.37 15.88 0.40
CA GLY A 16 -1.94 14.90 -0.52
C GLY A 16 -1.76 13.46 -0.06
N GLU A 17 -2.15 12.54 -0.95
CA GLU A 17 -2.14 11.10 -0.68
C GLU A 17 -1.06 10.40 -1.51
N ALA A 18 -0.55 9.30 -0.98
CA ALA A 18 0.33 8.42 -1.70
C ALA A 18 -0.05 6.97 -1.41
N HIS A 19 0.03 6.12 -2.44
CA HIS A 19 -0.05 4.68 -2.26
C HIS A 19 1.31 4.02 -2.47
N TYR A 20 1.47 2.82 -1.91
CA TYR A 20 2.60 1.96 -2.22
C TYR A 20 2.63 1.63 -3.71
N TYR A 21 3.82 1.58 -4.29
CA TYR A 21 4.03 1.29 -5.71
C TYR A 21 5.25 0.36 -5.89
N ASP A 22 5.07 -0.70 -6.66
CA ASP A 22 6.12 -1.65 -7.05
C ASP A 22 6.14 -1.79 -8.58
N GLU A 23 7.17 -1.18 -9.20
CA GLU A 23 7.35 -1.20 -10.65
C GLU A 23 7.61 -2.60 -11.23
N THR A 24 7.97 -3.56 -10.38
CA THR A 24 8.25 -4.94 -10.81
C THR A 24 6.99 -5.79 -10.95
N ARG A 25 5.83 -5.29 -10.47
CA ARG A 25 4.55 -6.00 -10.48
C ARG A 25 3.60 -5.50 -11.58
N GLY A 26 2.66 -6.36 -11.95
CA GLY A 26 1.72 -6.11 -13.03
C GLY A 26 0.57 -5.15 -12.67
N ASP A 27 -0.28 -4.91 -13.68
CA ASP A 27 -1.53 -4.14 -13.56
C ASP A 27 -2.76 -5.03 -13.32
N ALA A 28 -2.55 -6.31 -13.02
CA ALA A 28 -3.65 -7.23 -12.80
C ALA A 28 -4.52 -6.76 -11.62
N PRO A 29 -5.86 -6.71 -11.78
CA PRO A 29 -6.74 -6.31 -10.69
C PRO A 29 -6.82 -7.42 -9.64
N VAL A 30 -6.60 -7.05 -8.38
CA VAL A 30 -6.66 -7.92 -7.21
C VAL A 30 -7.74 -7.44 -6.26
N ARG A 31 -8.62 -8.36 -5.87
CA ARG A 31 -9.60 -8.12 -4.80
C ARG A 31 -8.92 -8.31 -3.44
N ILE A 32 -8.77 -7.23 -2.69
CA ILE A 32 -8.06 -7.21 -1.40
C ILE A 32 -8.97 -7.15 -0.18
N TRP A 33 -10.26 -6.92 -0.41
CA TRP A 33 -11.27 -6.89 0.65
C TRP A 33 -12.54 -7.60 0.18
N GLU A 34 -13.01 -8.54 0.98
CA GLU A 34 -14.19 -9.36 0.73
C GLU A 34 -15.32 -8.90 1.66
N SER A 35 -15.93 -7.76 1.33
CA SER A 35 -17.22 -7.35 1.87
C SER A 35 -18.24 -7.16 0.73
N ASP A 36 -19.46 -6.81 1.10
CA ASP A 36 -20.53 -6.36 0.20
C ASP A 36 -20.10 -5.19 -0.71
N GLN A 37 -19.28 -4.28 -0.20
CA GLN A 37 -18.66 -3.19 -0.97
C GLN A 37 -17.36 -3.63 -1.66
N GLY A 38 -16.57 -4.48 -0.99
CA GLY A 38 -15.29 -4.99 -1.48
C GLY A 38 -14.24 -3.89 -1.69
N SER A 39 -13.07 -4.29 -2.18
CA SER A 39 -12.04 -3.36 -2.68
C SER A 39 -11.17 -4.07 -3.70
N VAL A 40 -10.92 -3.40 -4.83
CA VAL A 40 -10.08 -3.90 -5.92
C VAL A 40 -9.03 -2.83 -6.22
N THR A 41 -7.78 -3.27 -6.39
CA THR A 41 -6.66 -2.41 -6.84
C THR A 41 -5.72 -3.22 -7.73
N THR A 42 -4.71 -2.61 -8.32
CA THR A 42 -3.72 -3.30 -9.15
C THR A 42 -2.63 -3.97 -8.31
N GLU A 43 -2.05 -5.07 -8.80
CA GLU A 43 -0.95 -5.77 -8.12
C GLU A 43 0.22 -4.87 -7.75
N ARG A 44 0.61 -3.93 -8.62
CA ARG A 44 1.67 -2.95 -8.34
C ARG A 44 1.39 -2.01 -7.18
N ASN A 45 0.13 -1.87 -6.79
CA ASN A 45 -0.26 -1.04 -5.65
C ASN A 45 -0.41 -1.86 -4.36
N LEU A 46 0.12 -3.09 -4.35
CA LEU A 46 0.05 -4.03 -3.24
C LEU A 46 1.43 -4.51 -2.83
N CYS A 47 1.64 -4.57 -1.53
CA CYS A 47 2.80 -5.18 -0.92
C CYS A 47 2.40 -6.57 -0.39
N ASN A 48 3.19 -7.61 -0.68
CA ASN A 48 3.00 -8.96 -0.12
C ASN A 48 4.05 -9.33 0.95
N ASP A 49 5.00 -8.44 1.24
CA ASP A 49 6.00 -8.58 2.29
C ASP A 49 5.48 -7.94 3.60
N LEU A 50 4.92 -8.77 4.49
CA LEU A 50 4.39 -8.32 5.79
C LEU A 50 5.47 -7.60 6.65
N PRO A 51 6.70 -8.09 6.78
CA PRO A 51 7.81 -7.33 7.36
C PRO A 51 8.01 -5.92 6.78
N ALA A 52 7.91 -5.73 5.45
CA ALA A 52 7.95 -4.39 4.85
C ALA A 52 6.76 -3.53 5.25
N VAL A 53 5.54 -4.08 5.24
CA VAL A 53 4.32 -3.40 5.69
C VAL A 53 4.48 -2.86 7.12
N LEU A 54 4.96 -3.70 8.05
CA LEU A 54 5.15 -3.30 9.43
C LEU A 54 6.23 -2.22 9.59
N ARG A 55 7.30 -2.27 8.78
CA ARG A 55 8.32 -1.21 8.74
C ARG A 55 7.75 0.12 8.26
N VAL A 56 6.96 0.11 7.18
CA VAL A 56 6.29 1.31 6.65
C VAL A 56 5.38 1.93 7.72
N VAL A 57 4.51 1.11 8.35
CA VAL A 57 3.58 1.59 9.37
C VAL A 57 4.34 2.19 10.57
N ARG A 58 5.37 1.50 11.06
CA ARG A 58 6.18 2.00 12.18
C ARG A 58 6.89 3.32 11.83
N TYR A 59 7.47 3.42 10.64
CA TYR A 59 8.15 4.63 10.18
C TYR A 59 7.18 5.81 10.06
N PHE A 60 6.02 5.58 9.44
CA PHE A 60 5.00 6.60 9.30
C PHE A 60 4.46 7.05 10.66
N ALA A 61 4.15 6.11 11.56
CA ALA A 61 3.68 6.44 12.91
C ALA A 61 4.70 7.27 13.71
N GLY A 62 5.99 7.00 13.54
CA GLY A 62 7.06 7.72 14.26
C GLY A 62 7.45 9.07 13.65
N THR A 63 7.23 9.29 12.35
CA THR A 63 7.78 10.44 11.63
C THR A 63 6.75 11.27 10.86
N GLY A 64 5.57 10.72 10.60
CA GLY A 64 4.59 11.25 9.65
C GLY A 64 5.06 11.27 8.20
N LYS A 65 6.15 10.56 7.85
CA LYS A 65 6.77 10.57 6.52
C LYS A 65 6.63 9.22 5.81
N LEU A 66 6.71 9.26 4.49
CA LEU A 66 6.79 8.07 3.65
C LEU A 66 8.16 7.40 3.83
N LEU A 67 8.18 6.08 3.98
CA LEU A 67 9.43 5.31 4.10
C LEU A 67 10.18 5.37 2.75
N PRO A 68 11.42 5.92 2.68
CA PRO A 68 12.10 6.14 1.40
C PRO A 68 12.61 4.87 0.72
N GLU A 69 12.63 3.74 1.42
CA GLU A 69 13.11 2.45 0.91
C GLU A 69 12.06 1.69 0.07
N VAL A 70 10.82 2.19 0.03
CA VAL A 70 9.74 1.60 -0.78
C VAL A 70 9.26 2.59 -1.82
N GLY A 71 8.71 2.07 -2.93
CA GLY A 71 8.12 2.91 -3.96
C GLY A 71 6.81 3.53 -3.51
N TRP A 72 6.59 4.77 -3.92
CA TRP A 72 5.38 5.54 -3.67
C TRP A 72 4.94 6.23 -4.96
N GLU A 73 3.65 6.15 -5.27
CA GLU A 73 3.02 6.97 -6.29
C GLU A 73 2.03 7.93 -5.62
N LYS A 74 2.06 9.20 -6.06
CA LYS A 74 1.19 10.26 -5.53
C LYS A 74 -0.14 10.25 -6.26
N LEU A 75 -1.22 10.46 -5.51
CA LEU A 75 -2.59 10.61 -6.04
C LEU A 75 -2.94 12.08 -6.27
#